data_AF-A0A2V3JA25-F1
#
_entry.id   AF-A0A2V3JA25-F1
#
_cell.length_a   1.000
_cell.length_b   1.000
_cell.length_c   1.000
_cell.angle_alpha   90.00
_cell.angle_beta   90.00
_cell.angle_gamma   90.00
#
_symmetry.space_group_name_H-M   'P 1'
#
loop_
_entity.id
_entity.type
_entity.pdbx_description
1 polymer ?
#
loop_
_entity_poly.entity_id
_entity_poly.type
_entity_poly.pdbx_seq_one_letter_code
_entity_poly.pdbx_strand_id
1 'polypeptide(L)'
;MRGKMNTNKLVLLGVAVVAIGIFALPSTVSLFAGQHVWYDISQPENNVPCIKCHADIYGEFLMSGAHQTLAGGESSNSTNSTTYDSNKACAACHRVDSVDYKFASGDGGSFTRGNKAHAAATIACMACHEFGSTAEDKGPAAGGFAQPSYGVGFEGQQYHYTDDMHKGEHAAHNPFIAQAINSEMLEDSNEACLACHTYIPVKINWSHARSLEFNIEPEINTTDWSHDWNVTEWGINTSSYANATVWGNTTGYGNTTYYKNWPGDIDEIYENENSD
;
A
#
# COMPACT_ATOMS: atom_id res chain seq x y z
N MET A 1 -29.10 68.97 21.99
CA MET A 1 -30.17 68.87 20.97
C MET A 1 -30.05 67.51 20.29
N ARG A 2 -30.98 66.58 20.53
CA ARG A 2 -30.95 65.22 19.97
C ARG A 2 -31.73 65.27 18.66
N GLY A 3 -31.03 65.37 17.53
CA GLY A 3 -31.64 65.46 16.20
C GLY A 3 -32.47 64.22 15.93
N LYS A 4 -33.79 64.39 15.77
CA LYS A 4 -34.73 63.34 15.38
C LYS A 4 -34.25 62.77 14.05
N MET A 5 -33.85 61.50 14.00
CA MET A 5 -33.47 60.86 12.74
C MET A 5 -34.70 60.80 11.83
N ASN A 6 -34.62 61.46 10.68
CA ASN A 6 -35.67 61.44 9.68
C ASN A 6 -35.82 59.99 9.17
N THR A 7 -37.05 59.51 9.01
CA THR A 7 -37.36 58.14 8.58
C THR A 7 -36.58 57.71 7.32
N ASN A 8 -36.34 58.63 6.39
CA ASN A 8 -35.55 58.37 5.18
C ASN A 8 -34.08 58.01 5.48
N LYS A 9 -33.49 58.60 6.53
CA LYS A 9 -32.12 58.28 6.96
C LYS A 9 -32.06 56.92 7.66
N LEU A 10 -33.11 56.55 8.40
CA LEU A 10 -33.24 55.21 8.99
C LEU A 10 -33.40 54.13 7.91
N VAL A 11 -34.18 54.41 6.86
CA VAL A 11 -34.33 53.50 5.71
C VAL A 11 -33.00 53.33 4.97
N LEU A 12 -32.28 54.43 4.69
CA LEU A 12 -30.95 54.38 4.06
C LEU A 12 -29.92 53.61 4.90
N LEU A 13 -29.92 53.81 6.22
CA LEU A 13 -29.05 53.07 7.13
C LEU A 13 -29.40 51.57 7.14
N GLY A 14 -30.70 51.23 7.12
CA GLY A 14 -31.17 49.85 7.02
C GLY A 14 -30.74 49.18 5.72
N VAL A 15 -30.89 49.87 4.58
CA VAL A 15 -30.43 49.36 3.27
C VAL A 15 -28.91 49.18 3.26
N ALA A 16 -28.14 50.10 3.85
CA ALA A 16 -26.68 49.97 3.94
C ALA A 16 -26.25 48.78 4.80
N VAL A 17 -26.91 48.54 5.94
CA VAL A 17 -26.64 47.38 6.80
C VAL A 17 -27.01 46.06 6.11
N VAL A 18 -28.14 46.03 5.39
CA VAL A 18 -28.54 44.85 4.61
C VAL A 18 -27.59 44.61 3.45
N ALA A 19 -27.15 45.65 2.74
CA ALA A 19 -26.18 45.53 1.64
C ALA A 19 -24.81 45.03 2.13
N ILE A 20 -24.31 45.55 3.26
CA ILE A 20 -23.08 45.07 3.90
C ILE A 20 -23.28 43.63 4.39
N GLY A 21 -24.44 43.29 4.97
CA GLY A 21 -24.78 41.93 5.35
C GLY A 21 -24.77 40.97 4.16
N ILE A 22 -25.34 41.34 3.03
CA ILE A 22 -25.36 40.51 1.80
C ILE A 22 -23.95 40.35 1.22
N PHE A 23 -23.06 41.33 1.37
CA PHE A 23 -21.69 41.25 0.85
C PHE A 23 -20.69 40.60 1.83
N ALA A 24 -20.93 40.67 3.13
CA ALA A 24 -20.04 40.16 4.18
C ALA A 24 -20.48 38.79 4.76
N LEU A 25 -21.76 38.41 4.66
CA LEU A 25 -22.21 37.08 5.07
C LEU A 25 -21.69 35.94 4.18
N PRO A 26 -21.47 36.10 2.84
CA PRO A 26 -20.95 35.02 2.00
C PRO A 26 -19.54 34.54 2.38
N SER A 27 -18.78 35.26 3.22
CA SER A 27 -17.46 34.81 3.67
C SER A 27 -17.47 34.05 5.00
N THR A 28 -18.63 33.90 5.66
CA THR A 28 -18.76 33.13 6.92
C THR A 28 -19.87 32.08 6.91
N VAL A 29 -20.67 32.00 5.84
CA VAL A 29 -21.33 30.73 5.53
C VAL A 29 -20.23 29.79 5.07
N SER A 30 -20.01 28.71 5.83
CA SER A 30 -19.21 27.57 5.39
C SER A 30 -19.42 27.37 3.88
N LEU A 31 -18.34 27.24 3.12
CA LEU A 31 -18.34 27.16 1.65
C LEU A 31 -19.27 26.04 1.09
N PHE A 32 -19.86 25.23 1.98
CA PHE A 32 -20.82 24.19 1.69
C PHE A 32 -21.94 24.17 2.75
N ALA A 33 -23.16 24.48 2.35
CA ALA A 33 -24.33 24.07 3.13
C ALA A 33 -24.35 22.53 3.20
N GLY A 34 -24.16 21.95 4.40
CA GLY A 34 -24.19 20.50 4.63
C GLY A 34 -22.87 19.84 5.10
N GLN A 35 -21.80 20.62 5.35
CA GLN A 35 -20.51 20.08 5.83
C GLN A 35 -20.36 19.93 7.36
N HIS A 36 -21.35 20.34 8.16
CA HIS A 36 -21.37 20.14 9.61
C HIS A 36 -22.65 19.43 10.09
N VAL A 37 -23.05 18.37 9.38
CA VAL A 37 -24.07 17.47 9.92
C VAL A 37 -23.34 16.53 10.87
N TRP A 38 -23.54 16.73 12.18
CA TRP A 38 -23.10 15.76 13.18
C TRP A 38 -23.90 14.49 12.97
N TYR A 39 -23.20 13.41 12.64
CA TYR A 39 -23.83 12.11 12.49
C TYR A 39 -24.02 11.50 13.87
N ASP A 40 -25.23 11.02 14.11
CA ASP A 40 -25.50 10.21 15.28
C ASP A 40 -24.86 8.84 15.10
N ILE A 41 -23.66 8.70 15.66
CA ILE A 41 -22.90 7.47 15.70
C ILE A 41 -23.15 6.69 17.01
N SER A 42 -24.18 7.07 17.80
CA SER A 42 -24.53 6.38 19.05
C SER A 42 -25.21 5.03 18.84
N GLN A 43 -25.59 4.70 17.61
CA GLN A 43 -26.09 3.38 17.26
C GLN A 43 -25.02 2.31 17.51
N PRO A 44 -25.38 1.07 17.87
CA PRO A 44 -24.40 0.00 18.19
C PRO A 44 -23.38 -0.25 17.08
N GLU A 45 -23.79 -0.05 15.83
CA GLU A 45 -22.95 -0.17 14.62
C GLU A 45 -21.83 0.90 14.55
N ASN A 46 -22.03 2.04 15.21
CA ASN A 46 -21.14 3.21 15.20
C ASN A 46 -20.67 3.59 13.77
N ASN A 47 -21.61 3.58 12.80
CA ASN A 47 -21.29 3.68 11.38
C ASN A 47 -20.91 5.10 10.98
N VAL A 48 -19.65 5.29 10.59
CA VAL A 48 -19.16 6.54 10.01
C VAL A 48 -19.44 6.52 8.49
N PRO A 49 -20.13 7.53 7.91
CA PRO A 49 -20.44 7.57 6.49
C PRO A 49 -19.24 8.07 5.65
N CYS A 50 -18.16 7.29 5.63
CA CYS A 50 -16.87 7.59 5.00
C CYS A 50 -17.00 8.14 3.57
N ILE A 51 -17.82 7.49 2.74
CA ILE A 51 -17.96 7.77 1.30
C ILE A 51 -18.52 9.18 1.03
N LYS A 52 -19.27 9.75 1.98
CA LYS A 52 -19.82 11.11 1.84
C LYS A 52 -18.71 12.16 1.76
N CYS A 53 -17.60 11.94 2.47
CA CYS A 53 -16.48 12.87 2.53
C CYS A 53 -15.29 12.41 1.69
N HIS A 54 -15.13 11.09 1.46
CA HIS A 54 -14.02 10.48 0.72
C HIS A 54 -14.49 9.90 -0.62
N ALA A 55 -15.23 10.70 -1.40
CA ALA A 55 -15.82 10.25 -2.67
C ALA A 55 -14.76 9.79 -3.69
N ASP A 56 -13.61 10.45 -3.75
CA ASP A 56 -12.53 10.09 -4.66
C ASP A 56 -11.90 8.73 -4.28
N ILE A 57 -11.65 8.53 -2.98
CA ILE A 57 -11.15 7.25 -2.44
C ILE A 57 -12.17 6.13 -2.66
N TYR A 58 -13.47 6.43 -2.54
CA TYR A 58 -14.51 5.48 -2.89
C TYR A 58 -14.47 5.09 -4.37
N GLY A 59 -14.23 6.06 -5.26
CA GLY A 59 -14.00 5.79 -6.68
C GLY A 59 -12.83 4.83 -6.92
N GLU A 60 -11.70 5.04 -6.24
CA GLU A 60 -10.53 4.15 -6.30
C GLU A 60 -10.83 2.75 -5.74
N PHE A 61 -11.53 2.69 -4.60
CA PHE A 61 -11.94 1.42 -3.99
C PHE A 61 -12.78 0.57 -4.94
N LEU A 62 -13.76 1.17 -5.63
CA LEU A 62 -14.59 0.48 -6.62
C LEU A 62 -13.79 -0.05 -7.81
N MET A 63 -12.72 0.64 -8.20
CA MET A 63 -11.84 0.20 -9.29
C MET A 63 -10.90 -0.92 -8.86
N SER A 64 -10.52 -0.98 -7.58
CA SER A 64 -9.47 -1.90 -7.11
C SER A 64 -9.77 -3.38 -7.36
N GLY A 65 -11.06 -3.78 -7.33
CA GLY A 65 -11.46 -5.20 -7.37
C GLY A 65 -10.88 -6.04 -6.23
N ALA A 66 -10.37 -5.39 -5.18
CA ALA A 66 -9.80 -6.00 -3.99
C ALA A 66 -10.64 -5.56 -2.77
N HIS A 67 -10.69 -6.41 -1.75
CA HIS A 67 -11.40 -6.13 -0.50
C HIS A 67 -12.92 -5.85 -0.62
N GLN A 68 -13.56 -6.12 -1.77
CA GLN A 68 -15.02 -5.99 -1.91
C GLN A 68 -15.80 -6.97 -1.01
N THR A 69 -15.18 -8.07 -0.60
CA THR A 69 -15.75 -8.99 0.39
C THR A 69 -15.93 -8.34 1.76
N LEU A 70 -15.07 -7.37 2.13
CA LEU A 70 -15.21 -6.60 3.38
C LEU A 70 -16.42 -5.66 3.34
N ALA A 71 -16.90 -5.33 2.14
CA ALA A 71 -18.16 -4.61 1.96
C ALA A 71 -19.38 -5.54 2.01
N GLY A 72 -19.21 -6.86 2.15
CA GLY A 72 -20.31 -7.83 2.07
C GLY A 72 -20.57 -8.36 0.66
N GLY A 73 -19.60 -8.22 -0.25
CA GLY A 73 -19.59 -8.89 -1.54
C GLY A 73 -19.29 -10.39 -1.41
N GLU A 74 -19.87 -11.21 -2.28
CA GLU A 74 -19.64 -12.68 -2.28
C GLU A 74 -18.24 -13.07 -2.78
N SER A 75 -17.56 -12.16 -3.49
CA SER A 75 -16.21 -12.34 -4.00
C SER A 75 -15.51 -11.00 -4.13
N SER A 76 -14.20 -11.00 -4.39
CA SER A 76 -13.39 -9.78 -4.54
C SER A 76 -13.87 -8.85 -5.67
N ASN A 77 -14.72 -9.34 -6.57
CA ASN A 77 -15.24 -8.59 -7.71
C ASN A 77 -16.78 -8.51 -7.75
N SER A 78 -17.45 -8.84 -6.64
CA SER A 78 -18.91 -8.79 -6.53
C SER A 78 -19.35 -7.60 -5.69
N THR A 79 -19.93 -6.60 -6.36
CA THR A 79 -20.59 -5.45 -5.71
C THR A 79 -22.10 -5.62 -5.58
N ASN A 80 -22.66 -6.70 -6.11
CA ASN A 80 -24.10 -6.90 -6.22
C ASN A 80 -24.61 -7.82 -5.11
N SER A 81 -24.64 -7.29 -3.88
CA SER A 81 -25.21 -7.96 -2.71
C SER A 81 -26.16 -7.01 -1.99
N THR A 82 -27.27 -7.53 -1.46
CA THR A 82 -28.23 -6.75 -0.66
C THR A 82 -27.64 -6.28 0.67
N THR A 83 -26.50 -6.85 1.08
CA THR A 83 -25.73 -6.45 2.26
C THR A 83 -24.48 -5.66 1.91
N TYR A 84 -24.29 -5.30 0.63
CA TYR A 84 -23.12 -4.57 0.16
C TYR A 84 -23.10 -3.13 0.70
N ASP A 85 -22.10 -2.80 1.50
CA ASP A 85 -21.88 -1.46 2.05
C ASP A 85 -20.39 -1.15 2.13
N SER A 86 -19.90 -0.28 1.24
CA SER A 86 -18.49 0.08 1.21
C SER A 86 -18.02 0.85 2.45
N ASN A 87 -18.91 1.45 3.26
CA ASN A 87 -18.50 2.03 4.54
C ASN A 87 -18.04 0.93 5.52
N LYS A 88 -18.58 -0.29 5.41
CA LYS A 88 -18.07 -1.44 6.18
C LYS A 88 -16.65 -1.82 5.77
N ALA A 89 -16.36 -1.84 4.46
CA ALA A 89 -14.99 -2.07 3.99
C ALA A 89 -14.02 -0.98 4.47
N CYS A 90 -14.41 0.29 4.39
CA CYS A 90 -13.60 1.39 4.93
C CYS A 90 -13.33 1.21 6.44
N ALA A 91 -14.36 0.83 7.18
CA ALA A 91 -14.28 0.57 8.61
C ALA A 91 -13.41 -0.64 8.95
N ALA A 92 -13.44 -1.71 8.15
CA ALA A 92 -12.62 -2.91 8.39
C ALA A 92 -11.13 -2.56 8.46
N CYS A 93 -10.65 -1.70 7.56
CA CYS A 93 -9.26 -1.21 7.62
C CYS A 93 -9.08 -0.14 8.71
N HIS A 94 -9.90 0.93 8.71
CA HIS A 94 -9.69 2.07 9.60
C HIS A 94 -10.09 1.83 11.08
N ARG A 95 -10.63 0.65 11.39
CA ARG A 95 -10.99 0.22 12.74
C ARG A 95 -10.53 -1.21 13.03
N VAL A 96 -9.53 -1.70 12.28
CA VAL A 96 -8.93 -3.01 12.52
C VAL A 96 -8.49 -3.12 13.99
N ASP A 97 -8.94 -4.19 14.67
CA ASP A 97 -8.43 -4.55 16.00
C ASP A 97 -7.41 -5.67 15.81
N SER A 98 -6.14 -5.32 15.99
CA SER A 98 -5.02 -6.26 16.01
C SER A 98 -4.15 -6.01 17.24
N VAL A 99 -3.05 -6.75 17.37
CA VAL A 99 -2.07 -6.53 18.45
C VAL A 99 -1.53 -5.09 18.40
N ASP A 100 -1.30 -4.55 17.19
CA ASP A 100 -0.66 -3.26 16.98
C ASP A 100 -1.64 -2.09 16.80
N TYR A 101 -2.83 -2.37 16.26
CA TYR A 101 -3.87 -1.38 16.04
C TYR A 101 -5.04 -1.61 16.99
N LYS A 102 -5.23 -0.70 17.94
CA LYS A 102 -6.43 -0.63 18.77
C LYS A 102 -7.07 0.74 18.60
N PHE A 103 -8.23 0.77 17.97
CA PHE A 103 -9.03 1.99 17.86
C PHE A 103 -9.92 2.17 19.08
N ALA A 104 -10.25 3.42 19.39
CA ALA A 104 -11.20 3.68 20.48
C ALA A 104 -12.57 3.13 20.10
N SER A 105 -13.19 2.41 21.03
CA SER A 105 -14.54 1.84 20.87
C SER A 105 -15.42 2.25 22.04
N GLY A 106 -16.73 2.22 21.86
CA GLY A 106 -17.68 2.52 22.93
C GLY A 106 -19.12 2.30 22.49
N ASP A 107 -19.99 2.03 23.45
CA ASP A 107 -21.37 1.60 23.24
C ASP A 107 -22.34 2.35 24.16
N GLY A 108 -22.32 3.69 24.14
CA GLY A 108 -23.27 4.54 24.89
C GLY A 108 -23.23 4.44 26.43
N GLY A 109 -22.61 3.40 27.00
CA GLY A 109 -22.47 3.13 28.43
C GLY A 109 -21.04 2.79 28.86
N SER A 110 -20.16 2.37 27.95
CA SER A 110 -18.74 2.14 28.20
C SER A 110 -17.87 2.66 27.04
N PHE A 111 -16.58 2.90 27.33
CA PHE A 111 -15.60 3.23 26.31
C PHE A 111 -14.28 2.50 26.58
N THR A 112 -13.65 2.02 25.51
CA THR A 112 -12.28 1.50 25.52
C THR A 112 -11.39 2.51 24.80
N ARG A 113 -10.33 2.95 25.49
CA ARG A 113 -9.35 3.84 24.87
C ARG A 113 -8.47 3.02 23.92
N GLY A 114 -8.46 3.41 22.64
CA GLY A 114 -7.51 2.90 21.66
C GLY A 114 -6.13 3.56 21.74
N ASN A 115 -5.13 2.94 21.10
CA ASN A 115 -3.79 3.50 20.88
C ASN A 115 -3.67 4.24 19.53
N LYS A 116 -4.69 4.20 18.66
CA LYS A 116 -4.77 4.96 17.40
C LYS A 116 -5.93 5.97 17.44
N ALA A 117 -5.79 7.09 16.75
CA ALA A 117 -6.75 8.20 16.73
C ALA A 117 -7.48 8.32 15.40
N HIS A 118 -8.82 8.49 15.46
CA HIS A 118 -9.75 8.70 14.33
C HIS A 118 -9.66 7.69 13.17
N ALA A 119 -10.74 7.53 12.41
CA ALA A 119 -10.86 6.59 11.29
C ALA A 119 -9.99 6.95 10.06
N ALA A 120 -8.85 7.61 10.28
CA ALA A 120 -7.89 8.04 9.26
C ALA A 120 -6.48 7.63 9.72
N ALA A 121 -6.26 6.32 9.78
CA ALA A 121 -4.94 5.73 9.97
C ALA A 121 -4.51 5.02 8.68
N THR A 122 -3.22 5.09 8.36
CA THR A 122 -2.58 4.17 7.41
C THR A 122 -2.37 2.84 8.11
N ILE A 123 -2.76 1.76 7.45
CA ILE A 123 -2.74 0.40 8.00
C ILE A 123 -1.75 -0.42 7.20
N ALA A 124 -0.87 -1.16 7.87
CA ALA A 124 -0.02 -2.12 7.21
C ALA A 124 -0.87 -3.25 6.62
N CYS A 125 -0.60 -3.67 5.38
CA CYS A 125 -1.24 -4.82 4.74
C CYS A 125 -1.10 -6.07 5.63
N MET A 126 0.06 -6.21 6.27
CA MET A 126 0.40 -7.34 7.12
C MET A 126 -0.49 -7.45 8.37
N ALA A 127 -1.20 -6.40 8.79
CA ALA A 127 -2.15 -6.50 9.90
C ALA A 127 -3.24 -7.56 9.69
N CYS A 128 -3.66 -7.76 8.45
CA CYS A 128 -4.61 -8.81 8.06
C CYS A 128 -3.95 -9.96 7.30
N HIS A 129 -2.81 -9.70 6.65
CA HIS A 129 -2.16 -10.64 5.73
C HIS A 129 -0.93 -11.35 6.33
N GLU A 130 -0.56 -11.09 7.58
CA GLU A 130 0.50 -11.86 8.24
C GLU A 130 0.12 -13.32 8.49
N PHE A 131 1.13 -14.16 8.67
CA PHE A 131 0.92 -15.50 9.18
C PHE A 131 0.41 -15.46 10.61
N GLY A 132 -0.74 -16.09 10.85
CA GLY A 132 -1.33 -16.15 12.18
C GLY A 132 -2.05 -14.87 12.61
N SER A 133 -2.40 -13.97 11.67
CA SER A 133 -3.15 -12.74 11.96
C SER A 133 -4.35 -13.01 12.89
N THR A 134 -4.46 -12.18 13.92
CA THR A 134 -5.59 -12.20 14.86
C THR A 134 -6.67 -11.17 14.52
N ALA A 135 -6.56 -10.49 13.38
CA ALA A 135 -7.57 -9.52 12.94
C ALA A 135 -8.92 -10.21 12.73
N GLU A 136 -10.01 -9.51 13.06
CA GLU A 136 -11.39 -9.99 12.85
C GLU A 136 -11.62 -10.30 11.35
N ASP A 137 -11.20 -9.39 10.49
CA ASP A 137 -11.26 -9.51 9.02
C ASP A 137 -9.92 -9.96 8.43
N LYS A 138 -9.42 -11.12 8.85
CA LYS A 138 -8.15 -11.67 8.35
C LYS A 138 -8.20 -11.98 6.85
N GLY A 139 -7.11 -11.67 6.16
CA GLY A 139 -6.90 -11.99 4.75
C GLY A 139 -6.20 -13.33 4.56
N PRO A 140 -6.07 -13.81 3.30
CA PRO A 140 -5.12 -14.87 3.00
C PRO A 140 -3.70 -14.41 3.36
N ALA A 141 -2.88 -15.30 3.90
CA ALA A 141 -1.50 -14.95 4.25
C ALA A 141 -0.74 -14.45 3.01
N ALA A 142 -0.19 -13.24 3.08
CA ALA A 142 0.72 -12.67 2.10
C ALA A 142 2.12 -12.71 2.70
N GLY A 143 2.89 -13.73 2.35
CA GLY A 143 4.22 -13.96 2.90
C GLY A 143 4.91 -15.11 2.18
N GLY A 144 5.74 -15.87 2.90
CA GLY A 144 6.68 -16.80 2.29
C GLY A 144 8.03 -16.12 2.03
N PHE A 145 8.31 -15.07 2.80
CA PHE A 145 9.57 -14.34 2.83
C PHE A 145 10.33 -14.71 4.10
N ALA A 146 11.64 -14.48 4.08
CA ALA A 146 12.41 -14.51 5.32
C ALA A 146 11.83 -13.46 6.27
N GLN A 147 11.75 -13.77 7.56
CA GLN A 147 11.46 -12.73 8.54
C GLN A 147 12.53 -11.65 8.41
N PRO A 148 12.16 -10.38 8.18
CA PRO A 148 13.11 -9.30 8.05
C PRO A 148 13.92 -9.17 9.34
N SER A 149 15.13 -9.71 9.34
CA SER A 149 16.09 -9.57 10.43
C SER A 149 17.38 -9.07 9.80
N TYR A 150 17.60 -7.75 9.72
CA TYR A 150 18.91 -7.07 9.83
C TYR A 150 18.83 -5.57 9.43
N GLY A 151 19.46 -4.71 10.25
CA GLY A 151 20.38 -3.69 9.70
C GLY A 151 20.11 -2.21 9.95
N VAL A 152 18.86 -1.75 10.09
CA VAL A 152 18.55 -0.32 10.29
C VAL A 152 17.24 -0.14 11.07
N GLY A 153 17.33 0.50 12.24
CA GLY A 153 16.26 1.32 12.81
C GLY A 153 15.05 0.67 13.49
N PHE A 154 14.67 -0.58 13.20
CA PHE A 154 13.47 -1.18 13.82
C PHE A 154 13.81 -2.10 15.01
N GLU A 155 13.57 -1.60 16.22
CA GLU A 155 13.44 -2.45 17.42
C GLU A 155 12.02 -3.01 17.49
N GLY A 156 11.85 -4.27 17.09
CA GLY A 156 10.60 -5.02 17.23
C GLY A 156 10.10 -5.61 15.91
N GLN A 157 9.85 -6.91 15.88
CA GLN A 157 9.08 -7.53 14.80
C GLN A 157 7.62 -7.14 15.01
N GLN A 158 7.06 -6.30 14.13
CA GLN A 158 5.66 -5.89 14.21
C GLN A 158 4.73 -6.97 13.62
N TYR A 159 5.13 -7.65 12.54
CA TYR A 159 4.31 -8.65 11.84
C TYR A 159 5.06 -9.92 11.47
N HIS A 160 4.31 -10.98 11.21
CA HIS A 160 4.84 -12.28 10.78
C HIS A 160 4.80 -12.50 9.25
N TYR A 161 5.96 -12.43 8.60
CA TYR A 161 6.14 -12.69 7.15
C TYR A 161 6.36 -14.16 6.77
N THR A 162 6.54 -15.03 7.76
CA THR A 162 6.98 -16.41 7.63
C THR A 162 6.26 -17.32 8.63
N ASP A 163 6.16 -18.61 8.30
CA ASP A 163 5.80 -19.68 9.23
C ASP A 163 6.73 -20.90 9.06
N ASP A 164 6.47 -22.00 9.77
CA ASP A 164 7.30 -23.21 9.72
C ASP A 164 7.36 -23.87 8.32
N MET A 165 6.35 -23.64 7.48
CA MET A 165 6.23 -24.22 6.14
C MET A 165 6.68 -23.26 5.03
N HIS A 166 6.66 -21.95 5.27
CA HIS A 166 6.83 -20.90 4.28
C HIS A 166 7.97 -19.95 4.68
N LYS A 167 9.18 -20.49 4.84
CA LYS A 167 10.33 -19.76 5.39
C LYS A 167 10.87 -18.61 4.53
N GLY A 168 10.82 -18.75 3.21
CA GLY A 168 11.21 -17.69 2.29
C GLY A 168 12.67 -17.22 2.32
N GLU A 169 13.59 -17.94 2.95
CA GLU A 169 15.00 -17.53 3.15
C GLU A 169 15.72 -17.14 1.85
N HIS A 170 15.34 -17.75 0.73
CA HIS A 170 15.94 -17.52 -0.59
C HIS A 170 15.04 -16.72 -1.55
N ALA A 171 13.97 -16.09 -1.05
CA ALA A 171 13.12 -15.25 -1.88
C ALA A 171 13.92 -14.03 -2.36
N ALA A 172 14.00 -13.85 -3.69
CA ALA A 172 14.68 -12.71 -4.31
C ALA A 172 14.08 -11.35 -3.88
N HIS A 173 12.84 -11.36 -3.37
CA HIS A 173 12.13 -10.18 -2.90
C HIS A 173 12.50 -9.75 -1.46
N ASN A 174 13.24 -10.57 -0.69
CA ASN A 174 13.59 -10.26 0.70
C ASN A 174 14.26 -8.88 0.86
N PRO A 175 15.24 -8.49 0.03
CA PRO A 175 15.85 -7.16 0.12
C PRO A 175 14.89 -6.02 -0.22
N PHE A 176 13.88 -6.28 -1.06
CA PHE A 176 12.87 -5.27 -1.43
C PHE A 176 11.88 -5.05 -0.30
N ILE A 177 11.38 -6.13 0.32
CA ILE A 177 10.53 -6.08 1.52
C ILE A 177 11.26 -5.35 2.65
N ALA A 178 12.51 -5.71 2.92
CA ALA A 178 13.30 -5.07 3.99
C ALA A 178 13.50 -3.57 3.76
N GLN A 179 13.73 -3.14 2.52
CA GLN A 179 13.86 -1.72 2.19
C GLN A 179 12.52 -0.98 2.30
N ALA A 180 11.41 -1.60 1.90
CA ALA A 180 10.08 -1.01 2.05
C ALA A 180 9.74 -0.77 3.53
N ILE A 181 10.06 -1.72 4.41
CA ILE A 181 9.85 -1.56 5.87
C ILE A 181 10.65 -0.39 6.42
N ASN A 182 11.87 -0.16 5.92
CA ASN A 182 12.72 0.95 6.34
C ASN A 182 12.39 2.28 5.62
N SER A 183 11.39 2.30 4.74
CA SER A 183 10.92 3.49 4.05
C SER A 183 9.94 4.25 4.93
N GLU A 184 10.04 5.57 4.98
CA GLU A 184 9.04 6.43 5.65
C GLU A 184 7.82 6.72 4.75
N MET A 185 7.81 6.23 3.50
CA MET A 185 6.77 6.57 2.52
C MET A 185 5.42 5.94 2.84
N LEU A 186 5.42 4.69 3.28
CA LEU A 186 4.22 3.93 3.62
C LEU A 186 4.49 3.10 4.87
N GLU A 187 3.43 2.79 5.60
CA GLU A 187 3.54 1.94 6.79
C GLU A 187 4.08 0.55 6.41
N ASP A 188 5.18 0.14 7.05
CA ASP A 188 5.72 -1.21 6.95
C ASP A 188 5.99 -1.66 5.50
N SER A 189 5.83 -2.93 5.13
CA SER A 189 6.12 -3.43 3.78
C SER A 189 5.12 -3.01 2.70
N ASN A 190 4.21 -2.07 2.98
CA ASN A 190 3.16 -1.65 2.06
C ASN A 190 3.70 -1.20 0.70
N GLU A 191 4.86 -0.53 0.68
CA GLU A 191 5.49 -0.09 -0.57
C GLU A 191 5.85 -1.26 -1.49
N ALA A 192 6.43 -2.33 -0.93
CA ALA A 192 6.78 -3.53 -1.69
C ALA A 192 5.54 -4.29 -2.15
N CYS A 193 4.50 -4.39 -1.31
CA CYS A 193 3.24 -5.03 -1.68
C CYS A 193 2.54 -4.26 -2.81
N LEU A 194 2.38 -2.94 -2.66
CA LEU A 194 1.69 -2.09 -3.64
C LEU A 194 2.47 -1.93 -4.94
N ALA A 195 3.80 -2.14 -4.95
CA ALA A 195 4.56 -2.16 -6.20
C ALA A 195 4.03 -3.21 -7.20
N CYS A 196 3.44 -4.30 -6.70
CA CYS A 196 2.89 -5.39 -7.51
C CYS A 196 1.37 -5.57 -7.36
N HIS A 197 0.79 -5.28 -6.19
CA HIS A 197 -0.60 -5.55 -5.83
C HIS A 197 -1.45 -4.28 -5.76
N THR A 198 -1.42 -3.48 -6.83
CA THR A 198 -2.25 -2.27 -6.93
C THR A 198 -2.94 -2.19 -8.30
N TYR A 199 -4.03 -1.45 -8.35
CA TYR A 199 -4.76 -1.19 -9.59
C TYR A 199 -4.16 -0.07 -10.43
N ILE A 200 -3.37 0.80 -9.81
CA ILE A 200 -2.70 1.88 -10.51
C ILE A 200 -1.35 1.38 -11.04
N PRO A 201 -1.08 1.45 -12.35
CA PRO A 201 0.18 0.93 -12.89
C PRO A 201 1.41 1.55 -12.21
N VAL A 202 2.24 0.70 -11.63
CA VAL A 202 3.52 1.10 -11.03
C VAL A 202 4.62 0.90 -12.06
N LYS A 203 5.44 1.95 -12.24
CA LYS A 203 6.66 1.88 -13.04
C LYS A 203 7.79 1.36 -12.18
N ILE A 204 8.27 0.15 -12.46
CA ILE A 204 9.42 -0.43 -11.77
C ILE A 204 10.60 -0.47 -12.74
N ASN A 205 11.75 0.05 -12.31
CA ASN A 205 12.99 -0.05 -13.08
C ASN A 205 13.90 -1.07 -12.41
N TRP A 206 14.14 -2.17 -13.10
CA TRP A 206 15.07 -3.21 -12.69
C TRP A 206 16.41 -3.01 -13.37
N SER A 207 17.50 -3.06 -12.61
CA SER A 207 18.86 -3.09 -13.13
C SER A 207 19.53 -4.39 -12.73
N HIS A 208 19.92 -5.21 -13.70
CA HIS A 208 20.65 -6.46 -13.47
C HIS A 208 22.00 -6.39 -14.18
N ALA A 209 23.07 -6.76 -13.48
CA ALA A 209 24.36 -6.91 -14.12
C ALA A 209 24.32 -8.04 -15.16
N ARG A 210 25.02 -7.85 -16.28
CA ARG A 210 24.94 -8.78 -17.43
C ARG A 210 25.89 -9.96 -17.33
N SER A 211 27.00 -9.83 -16.60
CA SER A 211 27.99 -10.89 -16.46
C SER A 211 28.42 -11.07 -15.01
N LEU A 212 28.50 -12.34 -14.64
CA LEU A 212 29.33 -12.83 -13.55
C LEU A 212 30.66 -13.20 -14.17
N GLU A 213 31.75 -12.61 -13.67
CA GLU A 213 33.10 -12.78 -14.19
C GLU A 213 33.96 -13.40 -13.09
N PHE A 214 34.79 -14.36 -13.48
CA PHE A 214 35.79 -14.99 -12.64
C PHE A 214 36.90 -15.54 -13.53
N ASN A 215 38.11 -15.63 -13.00
CA ASN A 215 39.23 -16.27 -13.68
C ASN A 215 39.33 -17.73 -13.25
N ILE A 216 39.46 -18.62 -14.24
CA ILE A 216 39.77 -20.03 -14.00
C ILE A 216 41.16 -20.30 -14.54
N GLU A 217 42.08 -20.68 -13.65
CA GLU A 217 43.41 -21.14 -14.01
C GLU A 217 43.56 -22.62 -13.60
N PRO A 218 43.96 -23.51 -14.53
CA PRO A 218 44.26 -24.90 -14.18
C PRO A 218 45.59 -24.96 -13.41
N GLU A 219 45.55 -25.57 -12.24
CA GLU A 219 46.75 -25.92 -11.47
C GLU A 219 47.06 -27.40 -11.73
N ILE A 220 48.03 -27.66 -12.61
CA ILE A 220 48.41 -29.02 -13.00
C ILE A 220 49.48 -29.54 -12.05
N ASN A 221 49.16 -30.59 -11.32
CA ASN A 221 50.14 -31.34 -10.56
C ASN A 221 50.94 -32.24 -11.52
N THR A 222 52.19 -31.85 -11.78
CA THR A 222 53.07 -32.60 -12.71
C THR A 222 53.54 -33.96 -12.20
N THR A 223 53.20 -34.31 -10.94
CA THR A 223 53.66 -35.55 -10.29
C THR A 223 52.69 -36.71 -10.50
N ASP A 224 51.39 -36.44 -10.52
CA ASP A 224 50.31 -37.42 -10.71
C ASP A 224 49.35 -37.07 -11.86
N TRP A 225 49.60 -35.95 -12.55
CA TRP A 225 48.76 -35.40 -13.62
C TRP A 225 47.33 -35.05 -13.17
N SER A 226 47.11 -34.84 -11.86
CA SER A 226 45.86 -34.26 -11.38
C SER A 226 45.76 -32.79 -11.82
N HIS A 227 44.53 -32.33 -12.05
CA HIS A 227 44.25 -30.92 -12.28
C HIS A 227 43.32 -30.43 -11.19
N ASP A 228 43.75 -29.38 -10.49
CA ASP A 228 42.88 -28.56 -9.67
C ASP A 228 42.54 -27.28 -10.43
N TRP A 229 41.44 -26.62 -10.04
CA TRP A 229 41.02 -25.36 -10.65
C TRP A 229 41.17 -24.25 -9.62
N ASN A 230 42.08 -23.32 -9.86
CA ASN A 230 42.17 -22.10 -9.09
C ASN A 230 41.17 -21.09 -9.66
N VAL A 231 40.11 -20.82 -8.90
CA VAL A 231 39.09 -19.84 -9.28
C VAL A 231 39.30 -18.56 -8.49
N THR A 232 39.62 -17.47 -9.18
CA THR A 232 39.94 -16.17 -8.58
C THR A 232 39.10 -15.05 -9.21
N GLU A 233 39.19 -13.84 -8.64
CA GLU A 233 38.55 -12.63 -9.18
C GLU A 233 37.04 -12.76 -9.40
N TRP A 234 36.34 -13.42 -8.48
CA TRP A 234 34.88 -13.45 -8.48
C TRP A 234 34.30 -12.05 -8.38
N GLY A 235 33.59 -11.64 -9.42
CA GLY A 235 33.02 -10.31 -9.52
C GLY A 235 31.79 -10.26 -10.41
N ILE A 236 30.94 -9.28 -10.14
CA ILE A 236 29.84 -8.92 -11.02
C ILE A 236 30.33 -7.74 -11.86
N ASN A 237 30.16 -7.79 -13.19
CA ASN A 237 30.52 -6.66 -14.04
C ASN A 237 29.51 -5.52 -13.89
N THR A 238 29.84 -4.55 -13.03
CA THR A 238 29.02 -3.36 -12.79
C THR A 238 29.07 -2.35 -13.94
N SER A 239 29.91 -2.57 -14.96
CA SER A 239 30.05 -1.69 -16.11
C SER A 239 28.98 -1.95 -17.17
N SER A 240 28.25 -3.07 -17.06
CA SER A 240 27.23 -3.49 -18.02
C SER A 240 25.96 -3.97 -17.32
N TYR A 241 25.10 -3.02 -16.96
CA TYR A 241 23.74 -3.31 -16.50
C TYR A 241 22.75 -3.43 -17.66
N ALA A 242 21.87 -4.43 -17.61
CA ALA A 242 20.61 -4.43 -18.35
C ALA A 242 19.54 -3.74 -17.51
N ASN A 243 18.86 -2.75 -18.09
CA ASN A 243 17.78 -2.02 -17.43
C ASN A 243 16.43 -2.41 -18.04
N ALA A 244 15.57 -3.08 -17.28
CA ALA A 244 14.22 -3.40 -17.70
C ALA A 244 13.23 -2.49 -16.96
N THR A 245 12.39 -1.76 -17.70
CA THR A 245 11.23 -1.11 -17.11
C THR A 245 10.04 -2.04 -17.24
N VAL A 246 9.41 -2.37 -16.12
CA VAL A 246 8.16 -3.12 -16.06
C VAL A 246 7.04 -2.20 -15.62
N TRP A 247 5.88 -2.35 -16.24
CA TRP A 247 4.64 -1.74 -15.80
C TRP A 247 3.73 -2.86 -15.28
N GLY A 248 3.50 -2.90 -13.97
CA GLY A 248 2.59 -3.86 -13.33
C GLY A 248 1.13 -3.42 -13.39
N ASN A 249 0.21 -4.37 -13.20
CA ASN A 249 -1.22 -4.13 -12.95
C ASN A 249 -1.73 -5.09 -11.84
N THR A 250 -3.02 -5.02 -11.48
CA THR A 250 -3.61 -5.86 -10.42
C THR A 250 -3.50 -7.36 -10.63
N THR A 251 -3.25 -7.85 -11.84
CA THR A 251 -3.28 -9.29 -12.15
C THR A 251 -1.94 -9.96 -11.88
N GLY A 252 -0.92 -9.21 -11.45
CA GLY A 252 0.45 -9.72 -11.34
C GLY A 252 1.14 -9.91 -12.70
N TYR A 253 0.49 -9.52 -13.80
CA TYR A 253 1.08 -9.53 -15.13
C TYR A 253 1.66 -8.14 -15.46
N GLY A 254 2.91 -8.11 -15.90
CA GLY A 254 3.59 -6.88 -16.31
C GLY A 254 4.04 -6.93 -17.76
N ASN A 255 4.01 -5.79 -18.45
CA ASN A 255 4.69 -5.63 -19.73
C ASN A 255 6.07 -5.01 -19.50
N THR A 256 7.09 -5.56 -20.15
CA THR A 256 8.48 -5.13 -20.00
C THR A 256 8.94 -4.42 -21.27
N THR A 257 9.79 -3.39 -21.11
CA THR A 257 10.43 -2.71 -22.25
C THR A 257 11.50 -3.56 -22.94
N TYR A 258 11.82 -4.75 -22.41
CA TYR A 258 12.77 -5.72 -22.94
C TYR A 258 12.04 -6.94 -23.50
N TYR A 259 12.10 -7.12 -24.83
CA TYR A 259 11.61 -8.32 -25.52
C TYR A 259 12.76 -9.15 -26.15
N LYS A 260 14.00 -8.65 -26.11
CA LYS A 260 15.22 -9.30 -26.58
C LYS A 260 16.38 -8.95 -25.65
N ASN A 261 17.32 -9.88 -25.46
CA ASN A 261 18.50 -9.77 -24.58
C ASN A 261 18.22 -9.96 -23.07
N TRP A 262 17.25 -10.80 -22.71
CA TRP A 262 17.24 -11.35 -21.35
C TRP A 262 18.53 -12.17 -21.15
N PRO A 263 19.16 -12.23 -19.97
CA PRO A 263 20.36 -13.05 -19.77
C PRO A 263 20.17 -14.56 -20.10
N GLY A 264 18.92 -15.03 -20.18
CA GLY A 264 18.57 -16.37 -20.66
C GLY A 264 18.12 -16.45 -22.13
N ASP A 265 18.08 -15.33 -22.84
CA ASP A 265 17.73 -15.21 -24.26
C ASP A 265 19.04 -15.01 -25.04
N ILE A 266 19.83 -16.09 -25.07
CA ILE A 266 21.04 -16.19 -25.88
C ILE A 266 20.57 -16.65 -27.27
N ASP A 267 20.47 -15.70 -28.21
CA ASP A 267 20.39 -16.02 -29.63
C ASP A 267 21.63 -16.92 -29.92
N GLU A 268 21.42 -18.20 -30.27
CA GLU A 268 22.39 -19.27 -30.69
C GLU A 268 22.52 -20.57 -29.85
N ILE A 269 21.84 -20.78 -28.70
CA ILE A 269 21.97 -22.10 -28.00
C ILE A 269 21.27 -23.26 -28.72
N TYR A 270 20.27 -23.00 -29.57
CA TYR A 270 19.45 -24.05 -30.20
C TYR A 270 19.93 -24.49 -31.58
N GLU A 271 21.02 -23.94 -32.14
CA GLU A 271 21.45 -24.29 -33.51
C GLU A 271 22.46 -25.45 -33.62
N ASN A 272 22.96 -26.01 -32.50
CA ASN A 272 24.02 -27.03 -32.56
C ASN A 272 23.72 -28.37 -31.86
N GLU A 273 22.46 -28.79 -31.73
CA GLU A 273 22.10 -30.14 -31.25
C GLU A 273 21.56 -31.09 -32.33
N ASN A 274 21.84 -30.84 -33.62
CA ASN A 274 21.53 -31.80 -34.69
C ASN A 274 22.67 -31.95 -35.71
N SER A 275 23.85 -32.34 -35.23
CA SER A 275 24.87 -32.96 -36.08
C SER A 275 25.27 -34.33 -35.54
N ASP A 276 24.43 -35.32 -35.84
CA ASP A 276 24.84 -36.68 -36.19
C ASP A 276 24.54 -36.88 -37.69
#